data_AF-A0ABD6CR87-F1
#
_entry.id   AF-A0ABD6CR87-F1
#
_cell.length_a   1.000
_cell.length_b   1.000
_cell.length_c   1.000
_cell.angle_alpha   90.00
_cell.angle_beta   90.00
_cell.angle_gamma   90.00
#
_symmetry.space_group_name_H-M   'P 1'
#
loop_
_entity.id
_entity.type
_entity.pdbx_description
1 polymer ?
#
loop_
_entity_poly.entity_id
_entity_poly.type
_entity_poly.pdbx_seq_one_letter_code
_entity_poly.pdbx_strand_id
1 'polypeptide(L)'
;MERSLRVVVDDQSFVITGVDRDEWDGLNDACPACGGREFEHLSTAGGRYGVQEGTAVLRSELWDADRPLFTRCRECREVLYKHPAFELLFGPDADGIAGGSVQ
;
A
#
# COMPACT_ATOMS: atom_id res chain seq x y z
N MET A 1 3.52 14.83 -4.95
CA MET A 1 3.43 15.25 -3.54
C MET A 1 3.89 14.15 -2.56
N GLU A 2 4.67 14.51 -1.53
CA GLU A 2 4.95 13.63 -0.37
C GLU A 2 3.91 13.93 0.73
N ARG A 3 3.37 12.88 1.37
CA ARG A 3 2.40 13.01 2.47
C ARG A 3 2.98 12.33 3.71
N SER A 4 2.96 12.98 4.86
CA SER A 4 3.39 12.37 6.12
C SER A 4 2.24 12.30 7.12
N LEU A 5 2.18 11.21 7.88
CA LEU A 5 1.21 10.99 8.94
C LEU A 5 1.97 10.58 10.20
N ARG A 6 1.63 11.19 11.33
CA ARG A 6 2.10 10.72 12.63
C ARG A 6 1.12 9.69 13.16
N VAL A 7 1.63 8.51 13.46
CA VAL A 7 0.90 7.43 14.12
C VAL A 7 1.28 7.42 15.59
N VAL A 8 0.29 7.23 16.47
CA VAL A 8 0.48 7.14 17.92
C VAL A 8 -0.23 5.88 18.42
N VAL A 9 0.52 4.96 19.03
CA VAL A 9 0.02 3.69 19.59
C VAL A 9 0.78 3.41 20.88
N ASP A 10 0.08 3.12 21.98
CA ASP A 10 0.63 2.65 23.27
C ASP A 10 1.92 3.40 23.72
N ASP A 11 1.83 4.74 23.78
CA ASP A 11 2.91 5.69 24.13
C ASP A 11 4.08 5.83 23.14
N GLN A 12 4.05 5.12 22.01
CA GLN A 12 5.00 5.29 20.91
C GLN A 12 4.41 6.21 19.84
N SER A 13 5.27 7.02 19.22
CA SER A 13 4.91 7.77 18.02
C SER A 13 5.96 7.64 16.94
N PHE A 14 5.51 7.41 15.72
CA PHE A 14 6.37 7.34 14.54
C PHE A 14 5.70 8.04 13.37
N VAL A 15 6.50 8.47 12.40
CA VAL A 15 6.01 9.16 11.21
C VAL A 15 6.09 8.18 10.07
N ILE A 16 4.96 7.98 9.40
CA ILE A 16 4.89 7.24 8.14
C ILE A 16 4.74 8.19 6.97
N THR A 17 5.30 7.82 5.83
CA THR A 17 5.30 8.65 4.63
C THR A 17 4.64 7.95 3.44
N GLY A 18 3.96 8.72 2.61
CA GLY A 18 3.41 8.31 1.33
C GLY A 18 3.95 9.19 0.20
N VAL A 19 3.97 8.60 -0.99
CA VAL A 19 4.38 9.25 -2.24
C VAL A 19 3.21 9.17 -3.20
N ASP A 20 2.87 10.28 -3.82
CA ASP A 20 1.81 10.37 -4.83
C ASP A 20 2.28 11.32 -5.91
N ARG A 21 2.68 10.82 -7.09
CA ARG A 21 3.21 11.67 -8.15
C ARG A 21 2.07 12.16 -9.04
N ASP A 22 1.74 13.44 -8.89
CA ASP A 22 0.66 14.10 -9.63
C ASP A 22 0.84 14.07 -11.16
N GLU A 23 2.08 13.85 -11.64
CA GLU A 23 2.46 13.72 -13.05
C GLU A 23 2.27 12.30 -13.63
N TRP A 24 1.80 11.33 -12.82
CA TRP A 24 1.64 9.93 -13.20
C TRP A 24 0.25 9.41 -12.81
N ASP A 25 -0.60 9.06 -13.78
CA ASP A 25 -2.01 8.70 -13.55
C ASP A 25 -2.25 7.17 -13.50
N GLY A 26 -1.18 6.39 -13.34
CA GLY A 26 -1.25 4.94 -13.13
C GLY A 26 -0.50 4.11 -14.16
N LEU A 27 -0.74 2.79 -14.12
CA LEU A 27 0.06 1.79 -14.83
C LEU A 27 0.00 1.87 -16.37
N ASN A 28 -0.91 2.67 -16.92
CA ASN A 28 -1.01 2.90 -18.36
C ASN A 28 -0.04 4.00 -18.85
N ASP A 29 0.45 4.83 -17.94
CA ASP A 29 1.38 5.93 -18.24
C ASP A 29 2.83 5.48 -18.10
N ALA A 30 3.69 6.06 -18.94
CA ALA A 30 5.13 5.86 -18.81
C ALA A 30 5.65 6.51 -17.52
N CYS A 31 6.73 5.95 -16.97
CA CYS A 31 7.44 6.53 -15.84
C CYS A 31 7.92 7.95 -16.20
N PRO A 32 7.54 9.01 -15.45
CA PRO A 32 7.95 10.38 -15.76
C PRO A 32 9.46 10.61 -15.63
N ALA A 33 10.17 9.76 -14.86
CA ALA A 33 11.61 9.89 -14.65
C ALA A 33 12.46 9.30 -15.79
N CYS A 34 12.03 8.21 -16.42
CA CYS A 34 12.84 7.49 -17.42
C CYS A 34 12.10 7.07 -18.70
N GLY A 35 10.79 7.27 -18.79
CA GLY A 35 9.96 6.81 -19.91
C GLY A 35 9.63 5.32 -19.91
N GLY A 36 10.06 4.58 -18.89
CA GLY A 36 9.84 3.14 -18.76
C GLY A 36 8.38 2.75 -18.60
N ARG A 37 8.02 1.53 -18.99
CA ARG A 37 6.62 1.02 -18.99
C ARG A 37 6.41 -0.26 -18.20
N GLU A 38 7.47 -0.76 -17.57
CA GLU A 38 7.39 -1.89 -16.64
C GLU A 38 7.41 -1.40 -15.19
N PHE A 39 6.48 -1.91 -14.39
CA PHE A 39 6.29 -1.50 -13.01
C PHE A 39 6.20 -2.69 -12.07
N GLU A 40 6.80 -2.56 -10.89
CA GLU A 40 6.48 -3.38 -9.74
C GLU A 40 5.30 -2.72 -9.03
N HIS A 41 4.20 -3.44 -8.86
CA HIS A 41 2.97 -2.94 -8.28
C HIS A 41 2.49 -3.88 -7.19
N LEU A 42 2.19 -3.31 -6.02
CA LEU A 42 1.58 -4.01 -4.90
C LEU A 42 0.25 -3.35 -4.57
N SER A 43 -0.78 -4.18 -4.43
CA SER A 43 -2.10 -3.77 -4.00
C SER A 43 -2.63 -4.70 -2.90
N THR A 44 -3.62 -4.20 -2.15
CA THR A 44 -4.37 -5.00 -1.18
C THR A 44 -5.73 -5.32 -1.71
N ALA A 45 -6.15 -6.57 -1.53
CA ALA A 45 -7.51 -7.03 -1.79
C ALA A 45 -8.27 -7.23 -0.46
N GLY A 46 -9.53 -6.80 -0.38
CA GLY A 46 -10.39 -6.96 0.79
C GLY A 46 -11.87 -7.00 0.45
N GLY A 47 -12.70 -7.48 1.38
CA GLY A 47 -14.15 -7.47 1.19
C GLY A 47 -14.88 -8.33 2.21
N ARG A 48 -16.20 -8.38 2.09
CA ARG A 48 -17.05 -9.18 2.98
C ARG A 48 -17.33 -10.53 2.33
N TYR A 49 -17.06 -11.63 3.03
CA TYR A 49 -17.48 -12.96 2.59
C TYR A 49 -18.87 -13.27 3.13
N GLY A 50 -19.75 -13.75 2.25
CA GLY A 50 -21.05 -14.34 2.60
C GLY A 50 -21.12 -15.78 2.14
N VAL A 51 -22.15 -16.52 2.58
CA VAL A 51 -22.40 -17.89 2.10
C VAL A 51 -23.65 -17.90 1.24
N GLN A 52 -23.54 -18.41 0.01
CA GLN A 52 -24.67 -18.63 -0.90
C GLN A 52 -24.65 -20.09 -1.35
N GLU A 53 -25.72 -20.82 -1.05
CA GLU A 53 -25.84 -22.26 -1.35
C GLU A 53 -24.64 -23.09 -0.85
N GLY A 54 -24.12 -22.75 0.34
CA GLY A 54 -22.97 -23.43 0.95
C GLY A 54 -21.60 -22.99 0.41
N THR A 55 -21.54 -22.09 -0.57
CA THR A 55 -20.30 -21.57 -1.14
C THR A 55 -19.96 -20.19 -0.58
N ALA A 56 -18.70 -19.97 -0.21
CA ALA A 56 -18.23 -18.65 0.19
C ALA A 56 -18.12 -17.71 -1.04
N VAL A 57 -18.80 -16.57 -0.98
CA VAL A 57 -18.83 -15.56 -2.04
C VAL A 57 -18.27 -14.25 -1.50
N LEU A 58 -17.24 -13.72 -2.18
CA LEU A 58 -16.67 -12.40 -1.89
C LEU A 58 -17.61 -11.30 -2.41
N ARG A 59 -17.97 -10.37 -1.53
CA ARG A 59 -18.65 -9.12 -1.86
C ARG A 59 -17.68 -7.96 -1.71
N SER A 60 -17.27 -7.40 -2.85
CA SER A 60 -16.29 -6.32 -2.99
C SER A 60 -16.90 -4.92 -2.92
N GLU A 61 -18.22 -4.82 -2.74
CA GLU A 61 -18.98 -3.56 -2.69
C GLU A 61 -18.59 -2.66 -1.49
N LEU A 62 -17.91 -3.23 -0.49
CA LEU A 62 -17.37 -2.50 0.65
C LEU A 62 -15.89 -2.16 0.37
N TRP A 63 -15.54 -0.86 0.42
CA TRP A 63 -14.18 -0.28 0.52
C TRP A 63 -13.36 -0.11 -0.77
N ASP A 64 -13.91 -0.46 -1.94
CA ASP A 64 -13.14 -0.77 -3.16
C ASP A 64 -12.13 -1.88 -2.84
N ALA A 65 -12.55 -3.12 -3.13
CA ALA A 65 -11.83 -4.30 -2.72
C ALA A 65 -10.34 -4.28 -3.07
N ASP A 66 -9.94 -3.67 -4.19
CA ASP A 66 -8.54 -3.55 -4.59
C ASP A 66 -8.04 -2.11 -4.44
N ARG A 67 -6.99 -1.91 -3.64
CA ARG A 67 -6.35 -0.60 -3.42
C ARG A 67 -4.85 -0.70 -3.66
N PRO A 68 -4.27 0.17 -4.51
CA PRO A 68 -2.82 0.31 -4.61
C PRO A 68 -2.19 0.62 -3.25
N LEU A 69 -1.09 -0.07 -2.94
CA LEU A 69 -0.23 0.29 -1.82
C LEU A 69 1.11 0.86 -2.28
N PHE A 70 1.65 0.36 -3.40
CA PHE A 70 2.97 0.74 -3.85
C PHE A 70 3.14 0.51 -5.35
N THR A 71 3.78 1.45 -6.03
CA THR A 71 4.23 1.29 -7.41
C THR A 71 5.62 1.87 -7.58
N ARG A 72 6.51 1.08 -8.20
CA ARG A 72 7.87 1.48 -8.56
C ARG A 72 8.15 1.16 -10.01
N CYS A 73 8.84 2.05 -10.72
CA CYS A 73 9.35 1.75 -12.06
C CYS A 73 10.43 0.67 -11.98
N ARG A 74 10.30 -0.39 -12.76
CA ARG A 74 11.28 -1.49 -12.78
C ARG A 74 12.64 -1.05 -13.34
N GLU A 75 12.64 -0.11 -14.28
CA GLU A 75 13.84 0.33 -14.99
C GLU A 75 14.70 1.28 -14.15
N CYS A 76 14.12 2.39 -13.67
CA CYS A 76 14.86 3.41 -12.92
C CYS A 76 14.70 3.30 -11.39
N ARG A 77 13.81 2.42 -10.91
CA ARG A 77 13.48 2.23 -9.48
C ARG A 77 12.84 3.43 -8.80
N GLU A 78 12.36 4.41 -9.57
CA GLU A 78 11.60 5.54 -9.05
C GLU A 78 10.28 5.07 -8.41
N VAL A 79 10.01 5.51 -7.18
CA VAL A 79 8.74 5.26 -6.50
C VAL A 79 7.70 6.25 -7.03
N LEU A 80 6.71 5.73 -7.75
CA LEU A 80 5.67 6.53 -8.40
C LEU A 80 4.45 6.70 -7.50
N TYR A 81 4.17 5.68 -6.69
CA TYR A 81 3.11 5.70 -5.70
C TYR A 81 3.54 4.90 -4.47
N LYS A 82 3.25 5.41 -3.28
CA LYS A 82 3.38 4.71 -2.00
C LYS A 82 2.29 5.22 -1.08
N HIS A 83 1.33 4.37 -0.72
CA HIS A 83 0.37 4.67 0.31
C HIS A 83 1.09 4.76 1.67
N PRO A 84 0.78 5.73 2.57
CA PRO A 84 1.45 5.83 3.87
C PRO A 84 1.44 4.53 4.69
N ALA A 85 0.32 3.79 4.63
CA ALA A 85 0.18 2.52 5.35
C ALA A 85 1.13 1.40 4.86
N PHE A 86 1.81 1.58 3.72
CA PHE A 86 2.82 0.62 3.26
C PHE A 86 3.92 0.40 4.31
N GLU A 87 4.33 1.45 5.02
CA GLU A 87 5.37 1.37 6.04
C GLU A 87 4.92 0.63 7.30
N LEU A 88 3.61 0.59 7.57
CA LEU A 88 3.05 -0.21 8.67
C LEU A 88 3.11 -1.71 8.37
N LEU A 89 2.98 -2.09 7.09
CA LEU A 89 2.89 -3.49 6.67
C LEU A 89 4.23 -4.07 6.24
N PHE A 90 5.13 -3.23 5.71
CA PHE A 90 6.37 -3.67 5.06
C PHE A 90 7.58 -2.80 5.43
N GLY A 91 7.42 -1.84 6.35
CA GLY A 91 8.54 -1.04 6.87
C GLY A 91 9.47 -1.85 7.77
N PRO A 92 10.65 -1.30 8.12
CA PRO A 92 11.61 -1.96 9.02
C PRO A 92 11.00 -2.27 10.40
N ASP A 93 9.97 -1.53 10.80
CA ASP A 93 9.25 -1.72 12.07
C ASP A 93 7.97 -2.57 11.94
N ALA A 94 7.65 -3.10 10.76
CA ALA A 94 6.44 -3.90 10.54
C ALA A 94 6.40 -5.17 11.42
N ASP A 95 7.56 -5.74 11.73
CA ASP A 95 7.68 -6.87 12.66
C ASP A 95 7.60 -6.45 14.14
N GLY A 96 7.81 -5.17 14.45
CA GLY A 96 7.85 -4.62 15.82
C GLY A 96 6.47 -4.31 16.43
N ILE A 97 5.43 -4.14 15.60
CA ILE A 97 4.06 -3.83 16.05
C ILE A 97 3.31 -5.12 16.46
N ALA A 98 3.77 -6.30 16.02
CA ALA A 98 3.07 -7.57 16.20
C ALA A 98 3.45 -8.38 17.45
N GLY A 99 4.38 -7.93 18.30
CA GLY A 99 4.94 -8.80 19.35
C GLY A 99 5.29 -8.10 20.65
N GLY A 100 4.36 -8.14 21.61
CA GLY A 100 4.71 -8.23 23.02
C GLY A 100 5.71 -9.36 23.20
N SER A 101 6.93 -9.02 23.58
CA SER A 101 7.93 -10.01 23.98
C SER A 101 7.57 -10.52 25.36
N VAL A 102 6.95 -11.69 25.42
CA VAL A 102 7.14 -12.59 26.56
C VAL A 102 8.54 -13.18 26.39
N GLN A 103 9.46 -12.73 27.23
CA GLN A 103 10.56 -13.53 27.79
C GLN A 103 11.03 -12.89 29.08
#